data_AF-A0A0M1IX73-F1
#
_entry.id   AF-A0A0M1IX73-F1
#
_cell.length_a   1.000
_cell.length_b   1.000
_cell.length_c   1.000
_cell.angle_alpha   90.00
_cell.angle_beta   90.00
_cell.angle_gamma   90.00
#
_symmetry.space_group_name_H-M   'P 1'
#
loop_
_entity.id
_entity.type
_entity.pdbx_description
1 polymer ?
#
loop_
_entity_poly.entity_id
_entity_poly.type
_entity_poly.pdbx_seq_one_letter_code
_entity_poly.pdbx_strand_id
1 'polypeptide(L)'
;MMKFITEEYLRDLYRKDPFDTYKLEQGQRLTPGAAEYLSDKGIKLNDDSKANKSSKVNANVSPKKSAEKTKETVKDVGNIDVEFNLNKKLCCKLKSIEAAFLVTSSEILREDIILAQNVINLGRKISNIRNVLDGKGTLESVCVKECTGMNSANSKTDLDDCFEITEFHMQLPKSNSILKMNVLRCTLQELQFEIMDTYKNDETLKNKIMDNVNSIINSLSQLICLAVGGKECQRKN
;
A
#
# COMPACT_ATOMS: atom_id res chain seq x y z
N MET A 1 -7.94 11.17 -23.15
CA MET A 1 -7.80 9.89 -22.42
C MET A 1 -6.31 9.57 -22.39
N MET A 2 -5.70 9.45 -21.20
CA MET A 2 -4.26 9.20 -21.08
C MET A 2 -3.96 7.71 -21.31
N LYS A 3 -2.92 7.39 -22.09
CA LYS A 3 -2.52 6.02 -22.38
C LYS A 3 -1.19 5.72 -21.69
N PHE A 4 -1.13 4.66 -20.89
CA PHE A 4 0.10 4.27 -20.19
C PHE A 4 0.87 3.24 -21.01
N ILE A 5 2.18 3.46 -21.16
CA ILE A 5 3.13 2.55 -21.79
C ILE A 5 3.74 1.69 -20.69
N THR A 6 3.52 0.38 -20.78
CA THR A 6 4.02 -0.61 -19.82
C THR A 6 5.38 -1.16 -20.24
N GLU A 7 6.14 -1.69 -19.28
CA GLU A 7 7.39 -2.40 -19.55
C GLU A 7 7.18 -3.57 -20.52
N GLU A 8 6.12 -4.36 -20.31
CA GLU A 8 5.80 -5.52 -21.14
C GLU A 8 5.61 -5.13 -22.60
N TYR A 9 4.93 -4.00 -22.86
CA TYR A 9 4.77 -3.46 -24.20
C TYR A 9 6.11 -3.11 -24.85
N LEU A 10 7.04 -2.50 -24.12
CA LEU A 10 8.37 -2.17 -24.63
C LEU A 10 9.23 -3.42 -24.86
N ARG A 11 9.12 -4.43 -23.99
CA ARG A 11 9.80 -5.73 -24.17
C ARG A 11 9.33 -6.43 -25.44
N ASP A 12 8.03 -6.41 -25.71
CA ASP A 12 7.46 -7.03 -26.91
C ASP A 12 7.83 -6.28 -28.19
N LEU A 13 7.89 -4.94 -28.15
CA LEU A 13 8.42 -4.15 -29.26
C LEU A 13 9.90 -4.48 -29.51
N TYR A 14 10.72 -4.49 -28.46
CA TYR A 14 12.18 -4.69 -28.56
C TYR A 14 12.55 -6.11 -29.02
N ARG A 15 11.71 -7.11 -28.68
CA ARG A 15 11.85 -8.50 -29.19
C ARG A 15 11.56 -8.61 -30.68
N LYS A 16 10.65 -7.79 -31.21
CA LYS A 16 10.29 -7.81 -32.63
C LYS A 16 11.34 -7.08 -33.46
N ASP A 17 11.77 -5.91 -32.99
CA ASP A 17 12.78 -5.09 -33.64
C ASP A 17 13.53 -4.27 -32.58
N PRO A 18 14.84 -4.53 -32.34
CA PRO A 18 15.62 -3.75 -31.39
C PRO A 18 15.70 -2.27 -31.80
N PHE A 19 15.54 -1.37 -30.84
CA PHE A 19 15.57 0.08 -31.07
C PHE A 19 16.42 0.79 -30.02
N ASP A 20 17.10 1.85 -30.44
CA ASP A 20 17.94 2.69 -29.56
C ASP A 20 17.26 4.01 -29.18
N THR A 21 16.07 4.27 -29.72
CA THR A 21 15.29 5.47 -29.44
C THR A 21 13.80 5.14 -29.40
N TYR A 22 13.12 5.62 -28.35
CA TYR A 22 11.68 5.48 -28.18
C TYR A 22 11.02 6.87 -28.20
N LYS A 23 9.95 7.03 -29.00
CA LYS A 23 9.20 8.28 -29.11
C LYS A 23 7.93 8.20 -28.28
N LEU A 24 7.72 9.19 -27.43
CA LEU A 24 6.50 9.28 -26.62
C LEU A 24 5.48 10.17 -27.34
N GLU A 25 4.30 9.65 -27.66
CA GLU A 25 3.25 10.45 -28.30
C GLU A 25 2.51 11.34 -27.28
N GLN A 26 1.88 12.42 -27.76
CA GLN A 26 1.13 13.35 -26.92
C GLN A 26 -0.04 12.63 -26.23
N GLY A 27 -0.07 12.67 -24.90
CA GLY A 27 -1.08 11.97 -24.09
C GLY A 27 -0.69 10.55 -23.69
N GLN A 28 0.50 10.08 -24.06
CA GLN A 28 1.10 8.85 -23.54
C GLN A 28 1.98 9.15 -22.32
N ARG A 29 1.99 8.25 -21.33
CA ARG A 29 2.89 8.30 -20.18
C ARG A 29 3.56 6.96 -19.98
N LEU A 30 4.84 6.97 -19.63
CA LEU A 30 5.54 5.75 -19.21
C LEU A 30 5.06 5.35 -17.81
N THR A 31 4.88 4.06 -17.59
CA THR A 31 4.85 3.48 -16.25
C THR A 31 6.26 3.44 -15.66
N PRO A 32 6.44 3.35 -14.33
CA PRO A 32 7.76 3.22 -13.72
C PRO A 32 8.61 2.10 -14.32
N GLY A 33 8.05 0.90 -14.50
CA GLY A 33 8.76 -0.23 -15.12
C GLY A 33 9.15 0.01 -16.58
N ALA A 34 8.33 0.77 -17.34
CA ALA A 34 8.69 1.14 -18.71
C ALA A 34 9.87 2.13 -18.75
N ALA A 35 9.91 3.09 -17.82
CA ALA A 35 11.02 4.03 -17.72
C ALA A 35 12.33 3.36 -17.26
N GLU A 36 12.24 2.43 -16.30
CA GLU A 36 13.36 1.61 -15.83
C GLU A 36 13.91 0.76 -16.98
N TYR A 37 13.04 0.08 -17.74
CA TYR A 37 13.44 -0.74 -18.88
C TYR A 37 14.18 0.03 -19.98
N LEU A 38 13.71 1.23 -20.35
CA LEU A 38 14.40 2.07 -21.32
C LEU A 38 15.78 2.51 -20.81
N SER A 39 15.88 2.82 -19.52
CA SER A 39 17.14 3.23 -18.87
C SER A 39 18.16 2.09 -18.83
N ASP A 40 17.73 0.89 -18.42
CA ASP A 40 18.56 -0.32 -18.37
C ASP A 40 19.08 -0.73 -19.74
N LYS A 41 18.29 -0.50 -20.79
CA LYS A 41 18.67 -0.79 -22.18
C LYS A 41 19.42 0.34 -22.87
N GLY A 42 19.60 1.50 -22.22
CA GLY A 42 20.27 2.66 -22.80
C GLY A 42 19.49 3.29 -23.97
N ILE A 43 18.17 3.09 -24.01
CA ILE A 43 17.29 3.57 -25.09
C ILE A 43 16.94 5.03 -24.84
N LYS A 44 17.21 5.91 -25.81
CA LYS A 44 16.97 7.36 -25.68
C LYS A 44 15.48 7.68 -25.82
N LEU A 45 14.95 8.48 -24.92
CA LEU A 45 13.58 8.99 -25.03
C LEU A 45 13.57 10.29 -25.84
N ASN A 46 12.81 10.33 -26.93
CA ASN A 46 12.55 11.57 -27.67
C ASN A 46 11.13 12.04 -27.33
N ASP A 47 11.05 13.11 -26.54
CA ASP A 47 9.80 13.73 -26.15
C ASP A 47 9.49 14.88 -27.12
N ASP A 48 8.64 14.60 -28.12
CA ASP A 48 8.20 15.61 -29.08
C ASP A 48 7.26 16.66 -28.43
N SER A 49 6.94 16.56 -27.12
CA SER A 49 6.12 17.56 -26.42
C SER A 49 6.88 18.82 -25.99
N LYS A 50 8.18 18.93 -26.29
CA LYS A 50 8.97 20.17 -26.13
C LYS A 50 9.68 20.62 -27.40
N ALA A 51 8.94 20.73 -28.50
CA ALA A 51 9.39 21.47 -29.67
C ALA A 51 8.29 22.39 -30.21
N ASN A 52 8.48 23.70 -29.98
CA ASN A 52 8.13 24.85 -30.84
C ASN A 52 7.25 25.95 -30.22
N LYS A 53 7.92 27.02 -29.79
CA LYS A 53 7.64 28.46 -30.07
C LYS A 53 8.68 29.27 -29.27
N SER A 54 9.77 29.72 -29.85
CA SER A 54 9.77 30.87 -30.75
C SER A 54 11.00 30.90 -31.66
N SER A 55 10.76 31.22 -32.92
CA SER A 55 11.73 31.41 -33.98
C SER A 55 12.26 32.85 -34.00
N LYS A 56 13.56 33.01 -34.33
CA LYS A 56 14.17 33.93 -35.32
C LYS A 56 15.42 34.68 -34.82
N VAL A 57 16.57 34.16 -35.27
CA VAL A 57 17.60 34.83 -36.11
C VAL A 57 17.98 36.29 -35.79
N ASN A 58 19.22 36.55 -35.34
CA ASN A 58 20.24 37.24 -36.15
C ASN A 58 21.64 37.25 -35.49
N ALA A 59 22.66 37.31 -36.34
CA ALA A 59 24.09 37.23 -36.06
C ALA A 59 24.69 38.45 -35.33
N ASN A 60 25.72 38.24 -34.50
CA ASN A 60 27.07 38.85 -34.63
C ASN A 60 27.99 38.60 -33.41
N VAL A 61 29.18 38.05 -33.69
CA VAL A 61 30.53 38.39 -33.19
C VAL A 61 30.85 38.34 -31.67
N SER A 62 31.53 37.25 -31.26
CA SER A 62 32.78 37.10 -30.46
C SER A 62 32.95 37.81 -29.07
N PRO A 63 33.98 37.47 -28.25
CA PRO A 63 33.79 36.72 -27.00
C PRO A 63 34.28 37.46 -25.73
N LYS A 64 33.55 37.39 -24.60
CA LYS A 64 34.13 37.76 -23.29
C LYS A 64 33.71 36.82 -22.16
N LYS A 65 34.75 36.16 -21.62
CA LYS A 65 34.82 35.54 -20.30
C LYS A 65 34.17 36.41 -19.23
N SER A 66 33.35 35.82 -18.36
CA SER A 66 33.40 36.07 -16.91
C SER A 66 32.40 35.21 -16.14
N ALA A 67 32.98 34.42 -15.23
CA ALA A 67 32.45 34.00 -13.94
C ALA A 67 31.06 33.35 -13.88
N GLU A 68 31.10 32.02 -13.82
CA GLU A 68 30.11 31.14 -13.21
C GLU A 68 29.52 31.75 -11.93
N LYS A 69 28.23 32.09 -11.98
CA LYS A 69 27.36 32.01 -10.80
C LYS A 69 26.60 30.71 -10.91
N THR A 70 27.10 29.71 -10.20
CA THR A 70 26.37 28.50 -9.85
C THR A 70 25.11 28.91 -9.10
N LYS A 71 23.99 29.03 -9.81
CA LYS A 71 22.67 28.90 -9.22
C LYS A 71 22.27 27.46 -9.43
N GLU A 72 22.66 26.64 -8.46
CA GLU A 72 22.03 25.34 -8.23
C GLU A 72 20.53 25.56 -8.20
N THR A 73 19.88 25.17 -9.29
CA THR A 73 18.46 24.85 -9.25
C THR A 73 18.41 23.46 -8.65
N VAL A 74 18.27 23.41 -7.33
CA VAL A 74 17.95 22.23 -6.55
C VAL A 74 16.67 21.65 -7.16
N LYS A 75 16.85 20.67 -8.05
CA LYS A 75 15.76 19.87 -8.57
C LYS A 75 15.43 18.82 -7.54
N ASP A 76 14.13 18.66 -7.36
CA ASP A 76 13.37 17.84 -6.42
C ASP A 76 13.65 16.33 -6.60
N VAL A 77 14.89 15.90 -6.34
CA VAL A 77 15.32 14.49 -6.36
C VAL A 77 15.03 13.83 -5.00
N GLY A 78 14.94 14.61 -3.92
CA GLY A 78 14.78 14.09 -2.57
C GLY A 78 13.41 13.49 -2.26
N ASN A 79 12.33 13.91 -2.93
CA ASN A 79 10.98 13.51 -2.55
C ASN A 79 10.60 12.10 -3.07
N ILE A 80 11.03 11.76 -4.29
CA ILE A 80 10.75 10.45 -4.91
C ILE A 80 11.49 9.32 -4.19
N ASP A 81 12.76 9.54 -3.83
CA ASP A 81 13.56 8.54 -3.10
C ASP A 81 13.03 8.30 -1.68
N VAL A 82 12.49 9.33 -1.03
CA VAL A 82 11.89 9.21 0.31
C VAL A 82 10.56 8.46 0.24
N GLU A 83 9.67 8.79 -0.70
CA GLU A 83 8.38 8.11 -0.87
C GLU A 83 8.56 6.63 -1.26
N PHE A 84 9.52 6.34 -2.16
CA PHE A 84 9.87 4.96 -2.52
C PHE A 84 10.35 4.16 -1.31
N ASN A 85 11.19 4.76 -0.46
CA ASN A 85 11.68 4.12 0.77
C ASN A 85 10.58 3.90 1.81
N LEU A 86 9.62 4.83 1.95
CA LEU A 86 8.47 4.68 2.85
C LEU A 86 7.53 3.57 2.38
N ASN A 87 7.22 3.50 1.08
CA ASN A 87 6.42 2.42 0.50
C ASN A 87 7.09 1.05 0.71
N LYS A 88 8.41 0.96 0.49
CA LYS A 88 9.17 -0.26 0.74
C LYS A 88 9.13 -0.67 2.22
N LYS A 89 9.26 0.28 3.14
CA LYS A 89 9.14 0.06 4.59
C LYS A 89 7.76 -0.48 4.95
N LEU A 90 6.69 0.14 4.46
CA LEU A 90 5.32 -0.29 4.69
C LEU A 90 5.07 -1.70 4.11
N CYS A 91 5.57 -1.99 2.91
CA CYS A 91 5.51 -3.34 2.33
C CYS A 91 6.24 -4.38 3.19
N CYS A 92 7.39 -4.05 3.77
CA CYS A 92 8.08 -4.93 4.71
C CYS A 92 7.28 -5.16 6.00
N LYS A 93 6.65 -4.12 6.56
CA LYS A 93 5.76 -4.26 7.72
C LYS A 93 4.58 -5.17 7.39
N LEU A 94 3.92 -4.96 6.26
CA LEU A 94 2.80 -5.81 5.81
C LEU A 94 3.24 -7.27 5.67
N LYS A 95 4.42 -7.57 5.10
CA LYS A 95 4.96 -8.95 5.05
C LYS A 95 5.15 -9.55 6.44
N SER A 96 5.65 -8.77 7.39
CA SER A 96 5.80 -9.23 8.78
C SER A 96 4.44 -9.55 9.41
N ILE A 97 3.43 -8.72 9.15
CA ILE A 97 2.07 -8.93 9.64
C ILE A 97 1.45 -10.16 8.98
N GLU A 98 1.60 -10.35 7.67
CA GLU A 98 1.17 -11.57 6.95
C GLU A 98 1.75 -12.83 7.59
N ALA A 99 3.04 -12.82 7.93
CA ALA A 99 3.69 -13.93 8.63
C ALA A 99 3.10 -14.15 10.03
N ALA A 100 2.84 -13.07 10.79
CA ALA A 100 2.20 -13.16 12.09
C ALA A 100 0.78 -13.76 12.00
N PHE A 101 0.01 -13.40 10.98
CA PHE A 101 -1.30 -14.01 10.72
C PHE A 101 -1.18 -15.52 10.48
N LEU A 102 -0.18 -15.98 9.72
CA LEU A 102 0.05 -17.40 9.47
C LEU A 102 0.45 -18.16 10.75
N VAL A 103 1.36 -17.58 11.55
CA VAL A 103 1.77 -18.16 12.84
C VAL A 103 0.58 -18.29 13.77
N THR A 104 -0.15 -17.20 14.01
CA THR A 104 -1.36 -17.19 14.84
C THR A 104 -2.40 -18.19 14.32
N SER A 105 -2.64 -18.23 13.01
CA SER A 105 -3.58 -19.19 12.42
C SER A 105 -3.15 -20.63 12.66
N SER A 106 -1.84 -20.94 12.57
CA SER A 106 -1.31 -22.28 12.79
C SER A 106 -1.47 -22.76 14.24
N GLU A 107 -1.42 -21.83 15.20
CA GLU A 107 -1.64 -22.11 16.62
C GLU A 107 -3.13 -22.33 16.89
N ILE A 108 -3.99 -21.42 16.42
CA ILE A 108 -5.46 -21.52 16.55
C ILE A 108 -6.00 -22.78 15.86
N LEU A 109 -5.40 -23.21 14.75
CA LEU A 109 -5.83 -24.39 13.99
C LEU A 109 -5.86 -25.67 14.83
N ARG A 110 -5.02 -25.76 15.87
CA ARG A 110 -4.98 -26.91 16.78
C ARG A 110 -6.21 -26.98 17.69
N GLU A 111 -6.91 -25.87 17.88
CA GLU A 111 -8.05 -25.71 18.79
C GLU A 111 -9.37 -25.55 18.03
N ASP A 112 -9.39 -24.72 16.98
CA ASP A 112 -10.60 -24.30 16.29
C ASP A 112 -10.32 -24.03 14.80
N ILE A 113 -10.65 -25.01 13.95
CA ILE A 113 -10.40 -24.96 12.50
C ILE A 113 -11.16 -23.81 11.84
N ILE A 114 -12.40 -23.54 12.28
CA ILE A 114 -13.26 -22.51 11.68
C ILE A 114 -12.70 -21.13 12.04
N LEU A 115 -12.32 -20.93 13.30
CA LEU A 115 -11.69 -19.69 13.74
C LEU A 115 -10.37 -19.45 13.02
N ALA A 116 -9.50 -20.47 12.92
CA ALA A 116 -8.25 -20.37 12.18
C ALA A 116 -8.49 -19.96 10.71
N GLN A 117 -9.49 -20.55 10.05
CA GLN A 117 -9.82 -20.19 8.67
C GLN A 117 -10.28 -18.73 8.54
N ASN A 118 -11.02 -18.21 9.52
CA ASN A 118 -11.40 -16.79 9.54
C ASN A 118 -10.17 -15.89 9.67
N VAL A 119 -9.23 -16.22 10.56
CA VAL A 119 -7.97 -15.46 10.73
C VAL A 119 -7.12 -15.52 9.45
N ILE A 120 -7.00 -16.68 8.79
CA ILE A 120 -6.31 -16.82 7.48
C ILE A 120 -6.94 -15.90 6.43
N ASN A 121 -8.27 -15.85 6.36
CA ASN A 121 -8.97 -15.00 5.39
C ASN A 121 -8.70 -13.51 5.64
N LEU A 122 -8.61 -13.08 6.90
CA LEU A 122 -8.19 -11.72 7.25
C LEU A 122 -6.73 -11.46 6.85
N GLY A 123 -5.82 -12.41 7.10
CA GLY A 123 -4.41 -12.31 6.67
C GLY A 123 -4.25 -12.14 5.16
N ARG A 124 -5.09 -12.82 4.35
CA ARG A 124 -5.11 -12.62 2.89
C ARG A 124 -5.46 -11.19 2.47
N LYS A 125 -6.26 -10.48 3.27
CA LYS A 125 -6.58 -9.06 3.01
C LYS A 125 -5.38 -8.15 3.27
N ILE A 126 -4.52 -8.48 4.23
CA ILE A 126 -3.22 -7.82 4.40
C ILE A 126 -2.33 -8.04 3.16
N SER A 127 -2.26 -9.28 2.65
CA SER A 127 -1.54 -9.55 1.40
C SER A 127 -2.11 -8.80 0.20
N ASN A 128 -3.44 -8.64 0.13
CA ASN A 128 -4.08 -7.84 -0.92
C ASN A 128 -3.66 -6.35 -0.82
N ILE A 129 -3.66 -5.76 0.37
CA ILE A 129 -3.16 -4.39 0.59
C ILE A 129 -1.72 -4.29 0.08
N ARG A 130 -0.82 -5.19 0.49
CA ARG A 130 0.57 -5.19 0.04
C ARG A 130 0.70 -5.30 -1.47
N ASN A 131 -0.08 -6.18 -2.10
CA ASN A 131 -0.05 -6.33 -3.56
C ASN A 131 -0.45 -5.03 -4.26
N VAL A 132 -1.47 -4.32 -3.76
CA VAL A 132 -1.87 -3.01 -4.30
C VAL A 132 -0.73 -2.00 -4.17
N LEU A 133 0.00 -1.99 -3.05
CA LEU A 133 1.18 -1.13 -2.86
C LEU A 133 2.32 -1.47 -3.82
N ASP A 134 2.49 -2.75 -4.14
CA ASP A 134 3.44 -3.23 -5.17
C ASP A 134 2.93 -2.97 -6.61
N GLY A 135 1.81 -2.25 -6.79
CA GLY A 135 1.21 -1.97 -8.10
C GLY A 135 0.48 -3.17 -8.73
N LYS A 136 0.16 -4.19 -7.94
CA LYS A 136 -0.44 -5.46 -8.36
C LYS A 136 -1.88 -5.56 -7.88
N GLY A 137 -2.81 -5.61 -8.83
CA GLY A 137 -4.22 -5.86 -8.54
C GLY A 137 -4.97 -4.65 -7.98
N THR A 138 -6.12 -4.91 -7.39
CA THR A 138 -7.03 -3.91 -6.83
C THR A 138 -7.33 -4.20 -5.37
N LEU A 139 -7.64 -3.14 -4.63
CA LEU A 139 -7.98 -3.26 -3.22
C LEU A 139 -9.33 -3.95 -3.08
N GLU A 140 -9.34 -5.11 -2.44
CA GLU A 140 -10.54 -5.88 -2.20
C GLU A 140 -11.33 -5.31 -1.01
N SER A 141 -12.65 -5.50 -1.03
CA SER A 141 -13.47 -5.21 0.14
C SER A 141 -13.27 -6.28 1.22
N VAL A 142 -13.38 -5.86 2.48
CA VAL A 142 -13.41 -6.73 3.65
C VAL A 142 -14.86 -6.83 4.10
N CYS A 143 -15.39 -8.04 4.14
CA CYS A 143 -16.73 -8.29 4.64
C CYS A 143 -16.66 -8.47 6.16
N VAL A 144 -17.35 -7.59 6.89
CA VAL A 144 -17.47 -7.66 8.35
C VAL A 144 -18.86 -8.17 8.69
N LYS A 145 -18.95 -9.14 9.61
CA LYS A 145 -20.25 -9.65 10.05
C LYS A 145 -20.93 -8.59 10.91
N GLU A 146 -22.24 -8.42 10.81
CA GLU A 146 -22.90 -7.44 11.67
C GLU A 146 -23.04 -7.97 13.11
N CYS A 147 -22.93 -7.08 14.09
CA CYS A 147 -23.18 -7.35 15.50
C CYS A 147 -23.83 -6.12 16.16
N THR A 148 -24.23 -6.24 17.44
CA THR A 148 -24.90 -5.14 18.15
C THR A 148 -24.09 -3.84 18.22
N GLY A 149 -22.76 -3.93 18.16
CA GLY A 149 -21.86 -2.77 18.17
C GLY A 149 -21.26 -2.41 16.81
N MET A 150 -21.63 -3.09 15.72
CA MET A 150 -21.02 -2.87 14.41
C MET A 150 -21.91 -3.30 13.25
N ASN A 151 -22.03 -2.42 12.25
CA ASN A 151 -22.84 -2.65 11.07
C ASN A 151 -22.11 -2.19 9.80
N SER A 152 -22.74 -2.40 8.66
CA SER A 152 -22.24 -1.94 7.36
C SER A 152 -21.90 -0.45 7.29
N ALA A 153 -22.54 0.41 8.10
CA ALA A 153 -22.29 1.86 8.10
C ALA A 153 -21.01 2.27 8.83
N ASN A 154 -20.59 1.55 9.89
CA ASN A 154 -19.44 1.91 10.72
C ASN A 154 -18.28 0.91 10.67
N SER A 155 -18.42 -0.23 9.98
CA SER A 155 -17.39 -1.27 9.90
C SER A 155 -16.02 -0.81 9.37
N LYS A 156 -15.96 0.31 8.65
CA LYS A 156 -14.74 0.88 8.06
C LYS A 156 -14.09 1.96 8.93
N THR A 157 -14.76 2.42 9.99
CA THR A 157 -14.19 3.43 10.88
C THR A 157 -13.30 2.76 11.93
N ASP A 158 -12.40 3.54 12.50
CA ASP A 158 -11.79 3.14 13.76
C ASP A 158 -12.88 3.18 14.83
N LEU A 159 -13.12 2.04 15.45
CA LEU A 159 -14.13 1.90 16.48
C LEU A 159 -13.51 1.72 17.86
N ASP A 160 -12.18 1.68 18.01
CA ASP A 160 -11.51 1.17 19.21
C ASP A 160 -11.83 -0.31 19.50
N ASP A 161 -11.31 -0.81 20.62
CA ASP A 161 -11.58 -2.16 21.10
C ASP A 161 -13.03 -2.30 21.60
N CYS A 162 -13.65 -3.47 21.36
CA CYS A 162 -14.94 -3.78 21.97
C CYS A 162 -14.86 -3.82 23.50
N PHE A 163 -13.73 -4.29 24.03
CA PHE A 163 -13.42 -4.33 25.46
C PHE A 163 -11.91 -4.55 25.63
N GLU A 164 -11.40 -4.23 26.81
CA GLU A 164 -9.98 -4.41 27.14
C GLU A 164 -9.66 -5.89 27.42
N ILE A 165 -8.55 -6.37 26.84
CA ILE A 165 -8.03 -7.72 27.10
C ILE A 165 -7.06 -7.68 28.28
N THR A 166 -7.55 -8.09 29.44
CA THR A 166 -6.79 -8.19 30.70
C THR A 166 -6.33 -9.62 31.00
N GLU A 167 -5.57 -9.79 32.09
CA GLU A 167 -5.07 -11.08 32.59
C GLU A 167 -6.18 -12.12 32.87
N PHE A 168 -7.41 -11.67 33.12
CA PHE A 168 -8.57 -12.54 33.29
C PHE A 168 -8.78 -13.45 32.05
N HIS A 169 -8.57 -12.90 30.86
CA HIS A 169 -8.79 -13.64 29.60
C HIS A 169 -7.77 -14.77 29.40
N MET A 170 -6.62 -14.74 30.08
CA MET A 170 -5.64 -15.81 30.06
C MET A 170 -6.17 -17.11 30.67
N GLN A 171 -7.16 -17.01 31.57
CA GLN A 171 -7.73 -18.13 32.30
C GLN A 171 -8.89 -18.81 31.54
N LEU A 172 -9.35 -18.22 30.42
CA LEU A 172 -10.47 -18.74 29.65
C LEU A 172 -10.07 -19.96 28.81
N PRO A 173 -11.01 -20.87 28.47
CA PRO A 173 -10.72 -22.07 27.69
C PRO A 173 -10.09 -21.80 26.31
N LYS A 174 -10.44 -20.66 25.67
CA LYS A 174 -9.90 -20.22 24.38
C LYS A 174 -8.84 -19.12 24.53
N SER A 175 -8.13 -19.08 25.66
CA SER A 175 -7.19 -17.99 25.97
C SER A 175 -6.09 -17.84 24.92
N ASN A 176 -5.54 -18.93 24.40
CA ASN A 176 -4.53 -18.88 23.34
C ASN A 176 -5.06 -18.11 22.13
N SER A 177 -6.22 -18.53 21.60
CA SER A 177 -6.89 -17.89 20.48
C SER A 177 -7.20 -16.40 20.76
N ILE A 178 -7.75 -16.08 21.94
CA ILE A 178 -8.08 -14.69 22.34
C ILE A 178 -6.83 -13.81 22.34
N LEU A 179 -5.78 -14.24 23.04
CA LEU A 179 -4.56 -13.46 23.22
C LEU A 179 -3.80 -13.29 21.90
N LYS A 180 -3.71 -14.33 21.07
CA LYS A 180 -3.04 -14.25 19.77
C LYS A 180 -3.78 -13.36 18.77
N MET A 181 -5.11 -13.41 18.74
CA MET A 181 -5.90 -12.46 17.95
C MET A 181 -5.76 -11.03 18.47
N ASN A 182 -5.67 -10.82 19.79
CA ASN A 182 -5.42 -9.51 20.36
C ASN A 182 -4.05 -8.95 19.95
N VAL A 183 -3.00 -9.77 19.94
CA VAL A 183 -1.68 -9.36 19.43
C VAL A 183 -1.76 -8.89 17.98
N LEU A 184 -2.49 -9.62 17.12
CA LEU A 184 -2.73 -9.18 15.73
C LEU A 184 -3.48 -7.85 15.67
N ARG A 185 -4.52 -7.68 16.50
CA ARG A 185 -5.31 -6.46 16.59
C ARG A 185 -4.43 -5.25 16.95
N CYS A 186 -3.61 -5.35 17.99
CA CYS A 186 -2.66 -4.30 18.39
C CYS A 186 -1.63 -4.01 17.29
N THR A 187 -1.10 -5.05 16.65
CA THR A 187 -0.14 -4.90 15.55
C THR A 187 -0.75 -4.13 14.37
N LEU A 188 -2.04 -4.35 14.08
CA LEU A 188 -2.75 -3.61 13.04
C LEU A 188 -3.07 -2.17 13.45
N GLN A 189 -3.33 -1.92 14.73
CA GLN A 189 -3.49 -0.55 15.24
C GLN A 189 -2.20 0.26 15.07
N GLU A 190 -1.04 -0.34 15.35
CA GLU A 190 0.27 0.28 15.05
C GLU A 190 0.46 0.54 13.55
N LEU A 191 0.03 -0.39 12.70
CA LEU A 191 0.12 -0.25 11.25
C LEU A 191 -0.66 0.98 10.75
N GLN A 192 -1.78 1.36 11.39
CA GLN A 192 -2.54 2.55 11.01
C GLN A 192 -1.66 3.81 11.03
N PHE A 193 -0.83 3.98 12.06
CA PHE A 193 0.10 5.11 12.15
C PHE A 193 1.18 5.05 11.08
N GLU A 194 1.69 3.86 10.75
CA GLU A 194 2.66 3.69 9.66
C GLU A 194 2.05 4.08 8.29
N ILE A 195 0.77 3.76 8.06
CA ILE A 195 0.03 4.15 6.85
C ILE A 195 -0.18 5.67 6.82
N MET A 196 -0.61 6.26 7.94
CA MET A 196 -0.75 7.71 8.06
C MET A 196 0.56 8.43 7.75
N ASP A 197 1.67 7.88 8.23
CA ASP A 197 2.99 8.46 8.01
C ASP A 197 3.49 8.32 6.57
N THR A 198 3.15 7.21 5.91
CA THR A 198 3.57 6.91 4.54
C THR A 198 2.80 7.75 3.52
N TYR A 199 1.49 7.95 3.72
CA TYR A 199 0.60 8.63 2.76
C TYR A 199 0.07 9.98 3.25
N LYS A 200 0.89 10.76 3.97
CA LYS A 200 0.51 12.10 4.47
C LYS A 200 -0.05 13.03 3.39
N ASN A 201 0.37 12.83 2.14
CA ASN A 201 0.01 13.70 1.00
C ASN A 201 -1.01 13.07 0.04
N ASP A 202 -1.35 11.78 0.16
CA ASP A 202 -2.35 11.10 -0.66
C ASP A 202 -3.52 10.61 0.21
N GLU A 203 -4.45 11.53 0.49
CA GLU A 203 -5.65 11.26 1.26
C GLU A 203 -6.52 10.16 0.62
N THR A 204 -6.54 10.03 -0.70
CA THR A 204 -7.47 9.10 -1.36
C THR A 204 -7.02 7.66 -1.18
N LEU A 205 -5.74 7.37 -1.42
CA LEU A 205 -5.20 6.03 -1.22
C LEU A 205 -5.10 5.70 0.27
N LYS A 206 -4.65 6.66 1.10
CA LYS A 206 -4.59 6.52 2.56
C LYS A 206 -5.93 6.09 3.12
N ASN A 207 -7.01 6.82 2.82
CA ASN A 207 -8.33 6.53 3.39
C ASN A 207 -8.85 5.16 2.96
N LYS A 208 -8.62 4.75 1.70
CA LYS A 208 -9.02 3.41 1.23
C LYS A 208 -8.28 2.27 1.94
N ILE A 209 -6.98 2.42 2.16
CA ILE A 209 -6.17 1.43 2.88
C ILE A 209 -6.59 1.42 4.35
N MET A 210 -6.78 2.59 4.95
CA MET A 210 -7.24 2.74 6.33
C MET A 210 -8.60 2.09 6.56
N ASP A 211 -9.58 2.33 5.68
CA ASP A 211 -10.89 1.67 5.74
C ASP A 211 -10.76 0.13 5.74
N ASN A 212 -9.83 -0.40 4.93
CA ASN A 212 -9.54 -1.82 4.86
C ASN A 212 -8.93 -2.34 6.17
N VAL A 213 -7.90 -1.66 6.69
CA VAL A 213 -7.25 -2.03 7.95
C VAL A 213 -8.23 -1.97 9.12
N ASN A 214 -9.04 -0.92 9.19
CA ASN A 214 -10.11 -0.78 10.18
C ASN A 214 -11.10 -1.95 10.10
N SER A 215 -11.53 -2.32 8.89
CA SER A 215 -12.43 -3.47 8.71
C SER A 215 -11.82 -4.79 9.20
N ILE A 216 -10.50 -4.96 9.05
CA ILE A 216 -9.77 -6.15 9.55
C ILE A 216 -9.67 -6.13 11.08
N ILE A 217 -9.31 -4.99 11.68
CA ILE A 217 -9.27 -4.78 13.14
C ILE A 217 -10.64 -5.08 13.75
N ASN A 218 -11.67 -4.52 13.14
CA ASN A 218 -13.06 -4.69 13.53
C ASN A 218 -13.51 -6.15 13.43
N SER A 219 -13.11 -6.86 12.37
CA SER A 219 -13.36 -8.31 12.24
C SER A 219 -12.63 -9.12 13.31
N LEU A 220 -11.37 -8.79 13.64
CA LEU A 220 -10.64 -9.43 14.74
C LEU A 220 -11.35 -9.20 16.08
N SER A 221 -11.79 -7.97 16.36
CA SER A 221 -12.55 -7.65 17.57
C SER A 221 -13.81 -8.51 17.70
N GLN A 222 -14.52 -8.77 16.61
CA GLN A 222 -15.68 -9.68 16.64
C GLN A 222 -15.30 -11.14 16.91
N LEU A 223 -14.23 -11.63 16.28
CA LEU A 223 -13.72 -12.98 16.53
C LEU A 223 -13.28 -13.14 17.99
N ILE A 224 -12.69 -12.10 18.59
CA ILE A 224 -12.32 -12.05 20.01
C ILE A 224 -13.57 -12.08 20.90
N CYS A 225 -14.60 -11.26 20.64
CA CYS A 225 -15.87 -11.30 21.37
C CYS A 225 -16.47 -12.72 21.39
N LEU A 226 -16.49 -13.38 20.22
CA LEU A 226 -17.00 -14.74 20.08
C LEU A 226 -16.14 -15.76 20.83
N ALA A 227 -14.82 -15.63 20.79
CA ALA A 227 -13.90 -16.54 21.47
C ALA A 227 -13.99 -16.43 23.00
N VAL A 228 -14.26 -15.23 23.54
CA VAL A 228 -14.53 -15.02 24.97
C VAL A 228 -15.87 -15.64 25.40
N GLY A 229 -16.78 -15.90 24.45
CA GLY A 229 -18.11 -16.46 24.72
C GLY A 229 -19.22 -15.40 24.86
N GLY A 230 -18.96 -14.16 24.44
CA GLY A 230 -19.97 -13.11 24.37
C GLY A 230 -21.04 -13.43 23.32
N LYS A 231 -22.31 -13.42 23.71
CA LYS A 231 -23.45 -13.55 22.78
C LYS A 231 -23.78 -12.23 22.06
N GLU A 232 -23.39 -11.12 22.68
CA GLU A 232 -23.57 -9.76 22.19
C GLU A 232 -22.23 -9.03 22.20
N CYS A 233 -22.09 -8.01 21.35
CA CYS A 233 -20.90 -7.16 21.37
C CYS A 233 -20.83 -6.42 22.70
N GLN A 234 -19.66 -6.46 23.36
CA GLN A 234 -19.44 -5.81 24.65
C GLN A 234 -18.96 -4.36 24.54
N ARG A 235 -18.96 -3.81 23.32
CA ARG A 235 -18.62 -2.41 23.06
C ARG A 235 -19.53 -1.51 23.91
N LYS A 236 -18.93 -0.64 24.72
CA LYS A 236 -19.67 0.39 25.46
C LYS A 236 -20.24 1.38 24.43
N ASN A 237 -21.55 1.60 24.49
CA ASN A 237 -22.22 2.67 23.75
C ASN A 237 -21.86 4.04 24.32
#